data_AF-A0A961HW37-F1
#
_entry.id   AF-A0A961HW37-F1
#
_cell.length_a   1.000
_cell.length_b   1.000
_cell.length_c   1.000
_cell.angle_alpha   90.00
_cell.angle_beta   90.00
_cell.angle_gamma   90.00
#
_symmetry.space_group_name_H-M   'P 1'
#
loop_
_entity.id
_entity.type
_entity.pdbx_description
1 polymer ?
#
loop_
_entity_poly.entity_id
_entity_poly.type
_entity_poly.pdbx_seq_one_letter_code
_entity_poly.pdbx_strand_id
1 'polypeptide(L)' 'VSEHGADFYGQPLNAGTITLEKSAQRIPPVYECTIDGRSEELVPLRAGESVAWRIVERTG' A
#
# COMPACT_ATOMS: atom_id res chain seq x y z
N VAL A 1 -6.87 -3.09 8.41
CA VAL A 1 -6.59 -3.03 9.86
C VAL A 1 -6.24 -1.59 10.18
N SER A 2 -7.01 -0.92 11.04
CA SER A 2 -6.90 0.54 11.24
C SER A 2 -7.00 1.00 12.70
N GLU A 3 -7.60 0.22 13.60
CA GLU A 3 -7.98 0.69 14.95
C GLU A 3 -6.95 0.35 16.02
N HIS A 4 -6.53 -0.92 16.10
CA HIS A 4 -5.68 -1.40 17.20
C HIS A 4 -4.36 -0.65 17.37
N GLY A 5 -3.75 -0.16 16.29
CA GLY A 5 -2.54 0.63 16.37
C GLY A 5 -2.80 2.01 16.97
N ALA A 6 -3.84 2.70 16.51
CA ALA A 6 -4.18 4.02 17.01
C ALA A 6 -4.57 3.96 18.49
N ASP A 7 -5.37 2.96 18.88
CA ASP A 7 -5.77 2.72 20.27
C ASP A 7 -4.55 2.47 21.18
N PHE A 8 -3.62 1.61 20.74
CA PHE A 8 -2.41 1.29 21.51
C PHE A 8 -1.51 2.51 21.72
N TYR A 9 -1.36 3.35 20.71
CA TYR A 9 -0.50 4.54 20.76
C TYR A 9 -1.22 5.82 21.22
N GLY A 10 -2.52 5.76 21.55
CA GLY A 10 -3.32 6.92 21.94
C GLY A 10 -3.44 7.97 20.83
N GLN A 11 -3.38 7.55 19.57
CA GLN A 11 -3.48 8.41 18.39
C GLN A 11 -4.94 8.47 17.89
N PRO A 12 -5.36 9.56 17.23
CA PRO A 12 -6.68 9.63 16.61
C PRO A 12 -6.79 8.61 15.46
N LEU A 13 -8.00 8.08 15.26
CA LEU A 13 -8.31 7.25 14.10
C LEU A 13 -8.24 8.08 12.81
N ASN A 14 -7.90 7.41 11.71
CA ASN A 14 -7.98 8.00 10.38
C ASN A 14 -9.44 8.42 10.09
N ALA A 15 -9.65 9.67 9.66
CA ALA A 15 -10.98 10.16 9.28
C ALA A 15 -11.44 9.63 7.90
N GLY A 16 -10.49 9.21 7.07
CA GLY A 16 -10.76 8.72 5.72
C GLY A 16 -11.09 7.23 5.66
N THR A 17 -11.68 6.83 4.54
CA THR A 17 -12.00 5.44 4.21
C THR A 17 -11.28 5.02 2.94
N ILE A 18 -10.87 3.75 2.87
CA ILE A 18 -10.43 3.13 1.62
C ILE A 18 -11.30 1.92 1.31
N THR A 19 -11.55 1.67 0.03
CA THR A 19 -12.31 0.51 -0.43
C THR A 19 -11.36 -0.47 -1.12
N LEU A 20 -11.43 -1.74 -0.70
CA LEU A 20 -10.71 -2.85 -1.32
C LEU A 20 -11.67 -3.68 -2.16
N GLU A 21 -11.36 -3.89 -3.43
CA GLU A 21 -12.05 -4.87 -4.26
C GLU A 21 -11.26 -6.18 -4.33
N LYS A 22 -11.96 -7.31 -4.33
CA LYS A 22 -11.36 -8.64 -4.50
C LYS A 22 -11.09 -8.91 -5.97
N SER A 23 -10.03 -8.30 -6.48
CA SER A 23 -9.61 -8.42 -7.87
C SER A 23 -8.11 -8.66 -7.93
N ALA A 24 -7.72 -9.67 -8.70
CA ALA A 24 -6.32 -10.05 -8.86
C ALA A 24 -5.56 -8.93 -9.56
N GLN A 25 -4.47 -8.45 -8.94
CA GLN A 25 -3.53 -7.52 -9.54
C GLN A 25 -2.12 -8.10 -9.52
N ARG A 26 -1.35 -7.83 -10.58
CA ARG A 26 0.05 -8.21 -10.67
C ARG A 26 0.92 -7.12 -10.05
N ILE A 27 1.84 -7.53 -9.18
CA ILE A 27 2.84 -6.63 -8.60
C ILE A 27 4.00 -6.50 -9.59
N PRO A 28 4.40 -5.28 -9.98
CA PRO A 28 5.59 -5.05 -10.79
C PRO A 28 6.83 -5.72 -10.18
N PRO A 29 7.75 -6.24 -11.00
CA PRO A 29 8.97 -6.85 -10.50
C PRO A 29 9.90 -5.82 -9.83
N VAL A 30 9.85 -4.58 -10.29
CA VAL A 30 10.66 -3.45 -9.82
C VAL A 30 9.83 -2.16 -9.88
N TYR A 31 10.10 -1.26 -8.95
CA TYR A 31 9.73 0.15 -9.05
C TYR A 31 11.00 1.00 -9.14
N GLU A 32 11.05 1.92 -10.10
CA GLU A 32 12.06 2.98 -10.11
C GLU A 32 11.76 3.97 -8.99
N CYS A 33 12.72 4.21 -8.12
CA CYS A 33 12.65 5.23 -7.08
C CYS A 33 13.83 6.18 -7.18
N THR A 34 13.66 7.40 -6.68
CA THR A 34 14.76 8.37 -6.61
C THR A 34 15.24 8.49 -5.18
N ILE A 35 16.51 8.17 -4.94
CA ILE A 35 17.17 8.31 -3.63
C ILE A 35 18.39 9.20 -3.85
N ASP A 36 18.47 10.30 -3.09
CA ASP A 36 19.55 11.29 -3.18
C ASP A 36 19.85 11.77 -4.62
N GLY A 37 18.80 11.94 -5.42
CA GLY A 37 18.88 12.41 -6.80
C GLY A 37 19.33 11.37 -7.84
N ARG A 38 19.45 10.09 -7.47
CA ARG A 38 19.79 8.98 -8.36
C ARG A 38 18.60 8.03 -8.56
N SER A 39 18.48 7.44 -9.75
CA SER A 39 17.50 6.38 -10.00
C SER A 39 18.02 5.09 -9.38
N GLU A 40 17.17 4.46 -8.58
CA GLU A 40 17.44 3.20 -7.88
C GLU A 40 16.27 2.26 -8.10
N GLU A 41 16.56 0.97 -8.20
CA GLU A 41 15.55 -0.07 -8.35
C GLU A 41 15.10 -0.59 -6.97
N LEU A 42 13.79 -0.54 -6.72
CA LEU A 42 13.18 -1.13 -5.53
C LEU A 42 12.42 -2.41 -5.90
N VAL A 43 12.85 -3.53 -5.34
CA VAL A 43 12.14 -4.82 -5.46
C VAL A 43 11.06 -4.92 -4.37
N PRO A 44 9.76 -4.91 -4.71
CA PRO A 44 8.69 -5.00 -3.72
C PRO A 44 8.51 -6.43 -3.20
N LEU A 45 7.88 -6.56 -2.03
CA LEU A 45 7.39 -7.86 -1.57
C LEU A 45 6.40 -8.44 -2.60
N ARG A 46 6.55 -9.74 -2.93
CA ARG A 46 5.78 -10.44 -3.98
C ARG A 46 5.97 -9.87 -5.39
N ALA A 47 7.15 -9.34 -5.68
CA ALA A 47 7.56 -8.91 -7.02
C ALA A 47 7.23 -9.97 -8.10
N GLY A 48 6.53 -9.54 -9.16
CA GLY A 48 6.15 -10.41 -10.27
C GLY A 48 4.96 -11.35 -9.99
N GLU A 49 4.49 -11.46 -8.75
CA GLU A 49 3.37 -12.31 -8.38
C GLU A 49 2.02 -11.58 -8.49
N SER A 50 0.92 -12.31 -8.30
CA SER A 50 -0.43 -11.77 -8.21
C SER A 50 -0.94 -11.76 -6.77
N VAL A 51 -1.57 -10.65 -6.36
CA VAL A 51 -2.30 -10.53 -5.10
C VAL A 51 -3.78 -10.33 -5.36
N ALA A 52 -4.63 -10.83 -4.46
CA ALA A 52 -6.07 -10.97 -4.72
C ALA A 52 -6.91 -9.71 -4.50
N TRP A 53 -6.31 -8.62 -4.02
CA TRP A 53 -7.05 -7.42 -3.60
C TRP A 53 -6.38 -6.18 -4.16
N ARG A 54 -7.20 -5.19 -4.53
CA ARG A 54 -6.78 -3.89 -5.03
C ARG A 54 -7.53 -2.76 -4.31
N ILE A 55 -6.85 -1.64 -4.11
CA ILE A 55 -7.49 -0.39 -3.65
C ILE A 55 -8.20 0.27 -4.84
N VAL A 56 -9.48 0.57 -4.68
CA VAL A 56 -10.30 1.16 -5.75
C VAL A 56 -10.80 2.56 -5.43
N GLU A 57 -10.86 2.91 -4.15
CA GLU A 57 -11.32 4.23 -3.72
C GLU A 57 -10.59 4.65 -2.45
N ARG A 58 -10.40 5.97 -2.33
CA ARG A 58 -9.93 6.63 -1.13
C ARG A 58 -10.79 7.89 -0.94
N THR A 59 -11.43 7.99 0.20
CA THR A 59 -12.27 9.14 0.58
C THR A 59 -11.71 9.75 1.85
N GLY A 60 -11.66 11.07 1.92
CA GLY A 60 -11.17 11.85 3.06
C GLY A 60 -12.00 13.09 3.29
#